data_AF-A0A7S1F2M2-F1
#
_entry.id   AF-A0A7S1F2M2-F1
#
_cell.length_a   1.000
_cell.length_b   1.000
_cell.length_c   1.000
_cell.angle_alpha   90.00
_cell.angle_beta   90.00
_cell.angle_gamma   90.00
#
_symmetry.space_group_name_H-M   'P 1'
#
loop_
_entity.id
_entity.type
_entity.pdbx_description
1 polymer ?
#
loop_
_entity_poly.entity_id
_entity_poly.type
_entity_poly.pdbx_seq_one_letter_code
_entity_poly.pdbx_strand_id
1 'polypeptide(L)'
;SFECRSIFVTMYCDTRSTITLIFVDVDGVLNVAVADPGKSSLSLDPKNVMIALKKMRKKSTCDSARRISATYFHDLDHGEIGPIGMFSNHDSVGICNEFARRLAGLMRIAGKCTVVLSSSWRVPRHDSRVRRLEDMVSLHFGAPFTFSDRTAFAPEHGPGDRLALIGDYMAGFCARRRVHHLRALVLDDFFVTPMGGWKCDGLEMDSVWSAERYLMGRVPAPTTAEVCILHTYEEFVTPGGLIVQIGAGLTSRHLCKGLKFFNALCPHCVRCSREEITEVSVGEKTPETRCPPQSRRFSFTQTFQSFSASCLEVAERGFASRDG
;
A
#
# COMPACT_ATOMS: atom_id res chain seq x y z
N SER A 1 -14.66 22.61 -55.56
CA SER A 1 -13.38 22.50 -54.84
C SER A 1 -13.61 22.98 -53.41
N PHE A 2 -13.72 22.06 -52.46
CA PHE A 2 -13.88 22.40 -51.04
C PHE A 2 -12.49 22.48 -50.40
N GLU A 3 -12.05 23.69 -50.06
CA GLU A 3 -10.83 23.92 -49.26
C GLU A 3 -11.07 23.45 -47.83
N CYS A 4 -10.48 22.31 -47.49
CA CYS A 4 -10.39 21.84 -46.11
C CYS A 4 -9.34 22.69 -45.39
N ARG A 5 -9.77 23.78 -44.75
CA ARG A 5 -8.92 24.58 -43.86
C ARG A 5 -8.60 23.75 -42.62
N SER A 6 -7.42 23.13 -42.62
CA SER A 6 -6.82 22.53 -41.42
C SER A 6 -6.64 23.63 -40.36
N ILE A 7 -7.50 23.63 -39.36
CA ILE A 7 -7.29 24.36 -38.12
C ILE A 7 -6.19 23.60 -37.38
N PHE A 8 -4.93 24.00 -37.60
CA PHE A 8 -3.84 23.64 -36.71
C PHE A 8 -4.09 24.36 -35.39
N VAL A 9 -4.77 23.69 -34.46
CA VAL A 9 -4.70 24.05 -33.05
C VAL A 9 -3.27 23.76 -32.62
N THR A 10 -2.42 24.78 -32.66
CA THR A 10 -1.14 24.75 -31.97
C THR A 10 -1.46 24.68 -30.48
N MET A 11 -1.68 23.47 -29.97
CA MET A 11 -1.55 23.20 -28.55
C MET A 11 -0.11 23.53 -28.21
N TYR A 12 0.13 24.77 -27.78
CA TYR A 12 1.24 25.06 -26.90
C TYR A 12 0.98 24.24 -25.64
N CYS A 13 1.42 22.98 -25.67
CA CYS A 13 1.75 22.25 -24.47
C CYS A 13 2.86 23.07 -23.81
N ASP A 14 2.47 24.08 -23.03
CA ASP A 14 3.32 24.64 -21.99
C ASP A 14 3.60 23.44 -21.09
N THR A 15 4.65 22.69 -21.42
CA THR A 15 5.13 21.56 -20.63
C THR A 15 5.80 22.16 -19.40
N ARG A 16 5.00 22.84 -18.57
CA ARG A 16 5.36 23.13 -17.20
C ARG A 16 5.79 21.80 -16.62
N SER A 17 7.08 21.71 -16.32
CA SER A 17 7.69 20.46 -15.89
C SER A 17 6.95 19.97 -14.65
N THR A 18 6.15 18.92 -14.81
CA THR A 18 5.51 18.26 -13.68
C THR A 18 6.59 17.55 -12.90
N ILE A 19 6.70 17.86 -11.61
CA ILE A 19 7.61 17.14 -10.71
C ILE A 19 6.80 16.13 -9.91
N THR A 20 7.27 14.89 -9.90
CA THR A 20 6.62 13.79 -9.19
C THR A 20 7.37 13.45 -7.90
N LEU A 21 6.65 13.44 -6.78
CA LEU A 21 7.11 12.92 -5.49
C LEU A 21 6.39 11.61 -5.17
N ILE A 22 7.12 10.63 -4.63
CA ILE A 22 6.54 9.42 -4.05
C ILE A 22 7.00 9.32 -2.60
N PHE A 23 6.08 9.47 -1.66
CA PHE A 23 6.33 9.28 -0.22
C PHE A 23 6.05 7.83 0.14
N VAL A 24 6.98 7.22 0.86
CA VAL A 24 6.93 5.80 1.19
C VAL A 24 7.09 5.62 2.69
N ASP A 25 6.01 5.21 3.35
CA ASP A 25 6.13 4.48 4.61
C ASP A 25 6.58 3.04 4.34
N VAL A 26 7.23 2.42 5.31
CA VAL A 26 7.74 1.06 5.22
C VAL A 26 6.84 0.11 5.98
N ASP A 27 6.52 0.45 7.23
CA ASP A 27 5.70 -0.40 8.08
C ASP A 27 4.23 -0.28 7.62
N GLY A 28 3.55 -1.42 7.41
CA GLY A 28 2.18 -1.46 6.87
C GLY A 28 2.02 -1.15 5.38
N VAL A 29 3.11 -0.81 4.67
CA VAL A 29 3.13 -0.55 3.22
C VAL A 29 4.02 -1.56 2.49
N LEU A 30 5.26 -1.73 2.95
CA LEU A 30 6.22 -2.69 2.38
C LEU A 30 6.33 -3.96 3.25
N ASN A 31 5.58 -4.01 4.32
CA ASN A 31 5.27 -5.20 5.10
C ASN A 31 3.82 -5.18 5.56
N VAL A 32 3.40 -6.27 6.19
CA VAL A 32 2.08 -6.35 6.84
C VAL A 32 2.24 -6.11 8.34
N ALA A 33 1.54 -5.10 8.83
CA ALA A 33 1.50 -4.74 10.24
C ALA A 33 0.11 -5.05 10.82
N VAL A 34 0.06 -5.60 12.03
CA VAL A 34 -1.18 -5.95 12.72
C VAL A 34 -1.29 -5.10 13.98
N ALA A 35 -2.38 -4.33 14.13
CA ALA A 35 -2.60 -3.56 15.34
C ALA A 35 -2.78 -4.49 16.55
N ASP A 36 -2.15 -4.13 17.67
CA ASP A 36 -2.39 -4.75 18.97
C ASP A 36 -2.75 -3.64 19.97
N PRO A 37 -4.06 -3.40 20.24
CA PRO A 37 -4.51 -2.26 21.04
C PRO A 37 -3.75 -2.12 22.37
N GLY A 38 -3.25 -0.91 22.62
CA GLY A 38 -2.44 -0.57 23.80
C GLY A 38 -0.96 -0.99 23.71
N LYS A 39 -0.51 -1.52 22.56
CA LYS A 39 0.87 -1.93 22.31
C LYS A 39 1.35 -1.48 20.93
N SER A 40 2.62 -1.70 20.64
CA SER A 40 3.16 -1.55 19.28
C SER A 40 2.51 -2.54 18.33
N SER A 41 2.37 -2.15 17.06
CA SER A 41 1.95 -3.07 15.99
C SER A 41 2.88 -4.28 15.90
N LEU A 42 2.30 -5.41 15.50
CA LEU A 42 2.97 -6.68 15.35
C LEU A 42 3.24 -6.92 13.87
N SER A 43 4.48 -7.24 13.51
CA SER A 43 4.83 -7.67 12.16
C SER A 43 4.23 -9.05 11.85
N LEU A 44 3.69 -9.23 10.64
CA LEU A 44 3.31 -10.53 10.12
C LEU A 44 4.54 -11.28 9.57
N ASP A 45 5.47 -11.61 10.46
CA ASP A 45 6.65 -12.42 10.14
C ASP A 45 6.46 -13.90 10.53
N PRO A 46 7.25 -14.83 9.95
CA PRO A 46 7.12 -16.26 10.22
C PRO A 46 7.20 -16.64 11.70
N LYS A 47 8.00 -15.91 12.50
CA LYS A 47 8.14 -16.17 13.94
C LYS A 47 6.86 -15.82 14.68
N ASN A 48 6.30 -14.64 14.44
CA ASN A 48 5.04 -14.20 15.05
C ASN A 48 3.87 -15.09 14.62
N VAL A 49 3.80 -15.46 13.34
CA VAL A 49 2.79 -16.39 12.80
C VAL A 49 2.89 -17.76 13.49
N MET A 50 4.08 -18.35 13.58
CA MET A 50 4.27 -19.64 14.24
C MET A 50 3.85 -19.61 15.71
N ILE A 51 4.22 -18.55 16.45
CA ILE A 51 3.82 -18.37 17.85
C ILE A 51 2.29 -18.26 17.96
N ALA A 52 1.67 -17.48 17.09
CA ALA A 52 0.22 -17.30 17.06
C ALA A 52 -0.49 -18.63 16.80
N LEU A 53 -0.11 -19.36 15.74
CA LEU A 53 -0.69 -20.66 15.40
C LEU A 53 -0.52 -21.69 16.53
N LYS A 54 0.65 -21.73 17.18
CA LYS A 54 0.89 -22.60 18.35
C LYS A 54 -0.03 -22.26 19.51
N LYS A 55 -0.28 -20.97 19.77
CA LYS A 55 -1.24 -20.52 20.80
C LYS A 55 -2.68 -20.87 20.43
N MET A 56 -3.06 -20.73 19.16
CA MET A 56 -4.39 -21.09 18.66
C MET A 56 -4.68 -22.59 18.85
N ARG A 57 -3.70 -23.46 18.57
CA ARG A 57 -3.82 -24.91 18.80
C ARG A 57 -4.03 -25.28 20.27
N LYS A 58 -3.42 -24.53 21.18
CA LYS A 58 -3.61 -24.69 22.63
C LYS A 58 -4.92 -24.06 23.14
N LYS A 59 -5.82 -23.64 22.25
CA LYS A 59 -7.08 -22.94 22.55
C LYS A 59 -6.87 -21.71 23.44
N SER A 60 -5.75 -21.00 23.25
CA SER A 60 -5.46 -19.77 23.99
C SER A 60 -6.47 -18.67 23.62
N THR A 61 -6.91 -17.91 24.62
CA THR A 61 -7.75 -16.71 24.46
C THR A 61 -6.94 -15.45 24.15
N CYS A 62 -5.67 -15.58 23.77
CA CYS A 62 -4.79 -14.44 23.49
C CYS A 62 -5.20 -13.72 22.21
N ASP A 63 -5.78 -12.52 22.35
CA ASP A 63 -6.27 -11.75 21.20
C ASP A 63 -5.18 -11.39 20.19
N SER A 64 -3.94 -11.08 20.61
CA SER A 64 -2.83 -10.83 19.69
C SER A 64 -2.56 -12.04 18.77
N ALA A 65 -2.63 -13.26 19.31
CA ALA A 65 -2.48 -14.49 18.52
C ALA A 65 -3.67 -14.70 17.58
N ARG A 66 -4.88 -14.37 18.04
CA ARG A 66 -6.10 -14.42 17.20
C ARG A 66 -6.03 -13.42 16.06
N ARG A 67 -5.58 -12.19 16.29
CA ARG A 67 -5.40 -11.16 15.26
C ARG A 67 -4.37 -11.59 14.23
N ILE A 68 -3.15 -11.99 14.65
CA ILE A 68 -2.13 -12.50 13.73
C ILE A 68 -2.64 -13.68 12.91
N SER A 69 -3.31 -14.66 13.55
CA SER A 69 -3.86 -15.81 12.83
C SER A 69 -4.97 -15.42 11.87
N ALA A 70 -5.87 -14.51 12.26
CA ALA A 70 -6.95 -14.04 11.41
C ALA A 70 -6.40 -13.27 10.22
N THR A 71 -5.42 -12.37 10.45
CA THR A 71 -4.67 -11.71 9.39
C THR A 71 -4.05 -12.75 8.48
N TYR A 72 -3.24 -13.69 8.97
CA TYR A 72 -2.53 -14.66 8.11
C TYR A 72 -3.43 -15.41 7.11
N PHE A 73 -4.68 -15.69 7.47
CA PHE A 73 -5.68 -16.37 6.62
C PHE A 73 -6.67 -15.42 5.93
N HIS A 74 -6.49 -14.10 6.05
CA HIS A 74 -7.34 -13.11 5.41
C HIS A 74 -7.12 -13.10 3.90
N ASP A 75 -8.16 -13.38 3.14
CA ASP A 75 -8.12 -13.33 1.69
C ASP A 75 -8.09 -11.88 1.20
N LEU A 76 -7.19 -11.61 0.26
CA LEU A 76 -7.13 -10.31 -0.42
C LEU A 76 -8.00 -10.35 -1.67
N ASP A 77 -8.53 -9.20 -2.05
CA ASP A 77 -9.31 -9.04 -3.28
C ASP A 77 -8.49 -8.49 -4.46
N HIS A 78 -9.19 -8.09 -5.52
CA HIS A 78 -8.60 -7.45 -6.71
C HIS A 78 -7.59 -8.33 -7.46
N GLY A 79 -7.87 -9.64 -7.50
CA GLY A 79 -7.09 -10.62 -8.23
C GLY A 79 -5.81 -11.08 -7.54
N GLU A 80 -5.67 -10.79 -6.25
CA GLU A 80 -4.60 -11.39 -5.45
C GLU A 80 -4.78 -12.91 -5.36
N ILE A 81 -3.67 -13.63 -5.50
CA ILE A 81 -3.66 -15.09 -5.43
C ILE A 81 -3.27 -15.50 -4.02
N GLY A 82 -4.25 -15.97 -3.26
CA GLY A 82 -4.07 -16.51 -1.91
C GLY A 82 -4.21 -15.47 -0.79
N PRO A 83 -4.08 -15.92 0.47
CA PRO A 83 -4.26 -15.07 1.63
C PRO A 83 -3.06 -14.15 1.86
N ILE A 84 -3.26 -13.10 2.65
CA ILE A 84 -2.22 -12.12 2.99
C ILE A 84 -0.97 -12.76 3.64
N GLY A 85 -1.11 -13.95 4.25
CA GLY A 85 0.02 -14.74 4.76
C GLY A 85 1.07 -15.09 3.70
N MET A 86 0.71 -15.16 2.42
CA MET A 86 1.66 -15.35 1.31
C MET A 86 2.56 -14.14 1.07
N PHE A 87 2.20 -12.98 1.63
CA PHE A 87 2.96 -11.74 1.59
C PHE A 87 3.71 -11.50 2.90
N SER A 88 3.83 -12.53 3.75
CA SER A 88 4.65 -12.48 4.95
C SER A 88 6.13 -12.32 4.61
N ASN A 89 6.85 -11.59 5.46
CA ASN A 89 8.25 -11.28 5.20
C ASN A 89 9.12 -12.50 5.52
N HIS A 90 9.74 -13.10 4.51
CA HIS A 90 10.69 -14.20 4.71
C HIS A 90 12.13 -13.73 4.92
N ASP A 91 12.40 -12.44 4.73
CA ASP A 91 13.72 -11.87 4.87
C ASP A 91 14.01 -11.42 6.31
N SER A 92 15.29 -11.13 6.59
CA SER A 92 15.70 -10.62 7.90
C SER A 92 15.40 -9.12 8.09
N VAL A 93 14.89 -8.44 7.07
CA VAL A 93 14.64 -6.99 7.07
C VAL A 93 13.19 -6.68 7.46
N GLY A 94 12.31 -7.66 7.30
CA GLY A 94 10.88 -7.51 7.47
C GLY A 94 10.26 -6.78 6.29
N ILE A 95 10.69 -7.07 5.05
CA ILE A 95 10.13 -6.51 3.81
C ILE A 95 9.56 -7.64 2.93
N CYS A 96 8.40 -7.37 2.35
CA CYS A 96 7.76 -8.27 1.41
C CYS A 96 8.29 -7.97 -0.01
N ASN A 97 8.93 -8.98 -0.61
CA ASN A 97 9.54 -8.87 -1.94
C ASN A 97 8.53 -8.42 -3.02
N GLU A 98 7.28 -8.89 -2.90
CA GLU A 98 6.21 -8.54 -3.83
C GLU A 98 5.76 -7.08 -3.69
N PHE A 99 5.74 -6.53 -2.47
CA PHE A 99 5.43 -5.10 -2.26
C PHE A 99 6.56 -4.21 -2.77
N ALA A 100 7.82 -4.59 -2.57
CA ALA A 100 8.97 -3.89 -3.15
C ALA A 100 8.91 -3.90 -4.69
N ARG A 101 8.55 -5.03 -5.31
CA ARG A 101 8.34 -5.14 -6.76
C ARG A 101 7.25 -4.19 -7.26
N ARG A 102 6.16 -4.04 -6.52
CA ARG A 102 5.04 -3.14 -6.87
C ARG A 102 5.43 -1.67 -6.73
N LEU A 103 6.18 -1.32 -5.70
CA LEU A 103 6.76 0.03 -5.56
C LEU A 103 7.65 0.36 -6.76
N ALA A 104 8.55 -0.53 -7.15
CA ALA A 104 9.39 -0.36 -8.35
C ALA A 104 8.54 -0.21 -9.63
N GLY A 105 7.40 -0.91 -9.72
CA GLY A 105 6.42 -0.75 -10.79
C GLY A 105 5.82 0.65 -10.84
N LEU A 106 5.39 1.20 -9.70
CA LEU A 106 4.88 2.57 -9.60
C LEU A 106 5.94 3.60 -10.00
N MET A 107 7.18 3.42 -9.54
CA MET A 107 8.31 4.29 -9.91
C MET A 107 8.57 4.30 -11.43
N ARG A 108 8.56 3.13 -12.08
CA ARG A 108 8.73 3.02 -13.54
C ARG A 108 7.65 3.78 -14.29
N ILE A 109 6.40 3.66 -13.85
CA ILE A 109 5.26 4.34 -14.48
C ILE A 109 5.29 5.85 -14.21
N ALA A 110 5.71 6.28 -13.01
CA ALA A 110 5.90 7.68 -12.69
C ALA A 110 7.01 8.36 -13.52
N GLY A 111 7.96 7.57 -14.03
CA GLY A 111 9.11 8.06 -14.78
C GLY A 111 10.08 8.82 -13.87
N LYS A 112 10.44 10.05 -14.23
CA LYS A 112 11.32 10.89 -13.41
C LYS A 112 10.59 11.32 -12.14
N CYS A 113 10.92 10.67 -11.03
CA CYS A 113 10.34 10.96 -9.71
C CYS A 113 11.43 11.10 -8.64
N THR A 114 11.07 11.75 -7.53
CA THR A 114 11.85 11.79 -6.28
C THR A 114 11.13 10.90 -5.28
N VAL A 115 11.81 9.86 -4.79
CA VAL A 115 11.25 8.95 -3.79
C VAL A 115 11.74 9.37 -2.41
N VAL A 116 10.81 9.69 -1.52
CA VAL A 116 11.06 10.25 -0.19
C VAL A 116 10.69 9.21 0.85
N LEU A 117 11.62 8.87 1.73
CA LEU A 117 11.35 8.00 2.86
C LEU A 117 10.57 8.78 3.92
N SER A 118 9.29 8.47 4.08
CA SER A 118 8.40 9.11 5.06
C SER A 118 8.12 8.24 6.28
N SER A 119 8.82 7.11 6.45
CA SER A 119 8.61 6.14 7.54
C SER A 119 9.39 6.46 8.82
N SER A 120 9.13 5.67 9.87
CA SER A 120 9.96 5.65 11.08
C SER A 120 11.42 5.24 10.79
N TRP A 121 11.72 4.62 9.64
CA TRP A 121 13.06 4.18 9.26
C TRP A 121 13.97 5.31 8.80
N ARG A 122 13.48 6.54 8.73
CA ARG A 122 14.31 7.71 8.42
C ARG A 122 15.41 7.99 9.45
N VAL A 123 15.31 7.41 10.65
CA VAL A 123 16.32 7.57 11.71
C VAL A 123 17.61 6.78 11.43
N PRO A 124 18.80 7.30 11.81
CA PRO A 124 20.08 6.66 11.49
C PRO A 124 20.22 5.19 11.95
N ARG A 125 19.60 4.82 13.08
CA ARG A 125 19.64 3.44 13.58
C ARG A 125 19.02 2.41 12.63
N HIS A 126 18.25 2.83 11.63
CA HIS A 126 17.64 1.97 10.63
C HIS A 126 18.36 2.00 9.27
N ASP A 127 19.51 2.68 9.14
CA ASP A 127 20.24 2.79 7.87
C ASP A 127 20.59 1.43 7.25
N SER A 128 20.92 0.41 8.06
CA SER A 128 21.19 -0.93 7.55
C SER A 128 19.95 -1.58 6.93
N ARG A 129 18.76 -1.33 7.49
CA ARG A 129 17.49 -1.81 6.94
C ARG A 129 17.12 -1.04 5.67
N VAL A 130 17.34 0.27 5.67
CA VAL A 130 17.11 1.14 4.50
C VAL A 130 17.97 0.69 3.32
N ARG A 131 19.27 0.43 3.52
CA ARG A 131 20.15 -0.06 2.45
C ARG A 131 19.66 -1.37 1.84
N ARG A 132 19.23 -2.32 2.67
CA ARG A 132 18.70 -3.60 2.16
C ARG A 132 17.38 -3.42 1.42
N LEU A 133 16.53 -2.49 1.84
CA LEU A 133 15.34 -2.11 1.10
C LEU A 133 15.71 -1.48 -0.26
N GLU A 134 16.70 -0.58 -0.28
CA GLU A 134 17.22 0.03 -1.51
C GLU A 134 17.77 -1.02 -2.47
N ASP A 135 18.52 -2.01 -1.97
CA ASP A 135 19.01 -3.16 -2.77
C ASP A 135 17.85 -3.97 -3.36
N MET A 136 16.83 -4.27 -2.55
CA MET A 136 15.65 -5.02 -2.99
C MET A 136 14.84 -4.26 -4.04
N VAL A 137 14.62 -2.96 -3.85
CA VAL A 137 13.95 -2.10 -4.84
C VAL A 137 14.79 -1.98 -6.10
N SER A 138 16.13 -1.84 -5.99
CA SER A 138 17.05 -1.79 -7.13
C SER A 138 16.92 -3.03 -8.01
N LEU A 139 16.86 -4.22 -7.39
CA LEU A 139 16.67 -5.49 -8.08
C LEU A 139 15.39 -5.49 -8.93
N HIS A 140 14.26 -5.06 -8.37
CA HIS A 140 12.97 -5.04 -9.09
C HIS A 140 12.81 -3.85 -10.05
N PHE A 141 13.52 -2.77 -9.79
CA PHE A 141 13.54 -1.58 -10.62
C PHE A 141 14.42 -1.79 -11.87
N GLY A 142 15.42 -2.66 -11.78
CA GLY A 142 16.36 -2.98 -12.86
C GLY A 142 17.50 -1.95 -13.00
N ALA A 143 17.66 -1.07 -12.01
CA ALA A 143 18.72 -0.08 -11.94
C ALA A 143 19.04 0.25 -10.47
N PRO A 144 20.24 0.78 -10.16
CA PRO A 144 20.55 1.24 -8.81
C PRO A 144 19.52 2.27 -8.33
N PHE A 145 19.00 2.04 -7.14
CA PHE A 145 18.04 2.90 -6.48
C PHE A 145 18.53 3.26 -5.08
N THR A 146 18.37 4.53 -4.73
CA THR A 146 18.47 5.03 -3.37
C THR A 146 17.32 6.01 -3.13
N PHE A 147 16.85 6.14 -1.90
CA PHE A 147 15.93 7.21 -1.55
C PHE A 147 16.57 8.56 -1.86
N SER A 148 15.80 9.44 -2.51
CA SER A 148 16.29 10.75 -2.92
C SER A 148 16.34 11.73 -1.74
N ASP A 149 15.46 11.53 -0.75
CA ASP A 149 15.37 12.36 0.43
C ASP A 149 14.63 11.62 1.57
N ARG A 150 14.49 12.26 2.72
CA ARG A 150 13.74 11.80 3.89
C ARG A 150 12.87 12.94 4.42
N THR A 151 11.70 12.64 4.98
CA THR A 151 10.97 13.65 5.77
C THR A 151 11.78 14.03 7.02
N ALA A 152 11.45 15.17 7.64
CA ALA A 152 12.18 15.63 8.81
C ALA A 152 12.13 14.60 9.96
N PHE A 153 13.23 14.51 10.71
CA PHE A 153 13.25 13.72 11.94
C PHE A 153 12.59 14.51 13.08
N ALA A 154 11.29 14.33 13.24
CA ALA A 154 10.51 14.82 14.37
C ALA A 154 9.79 13.67 15.07
N PRO A 155 9.53 13.77 16.40
CA PRO A 155 8.63 12.87 17.10
C PRO A 155 7.24 12.87 16.47
N GLU A 156 6.64 11.69 16.37
CA GLU A 156 5.27 11.51 15.85
C GLU A 156 4.46 10.78 16.92
N HIS A 157 3.34 11.36 17.33
CA HIS A 157 2.42 10.78 18.30
C HIS A 157 1.23 10.10 17.62
N GLY A 158 1.10 10.25 16.30
CA GLY A 158 0.03 9.64 15.54
C GLY A 158 0.00 10.07 14.08
N PRO A 159 -1.09 9.76 13.36
CA PRO A 159 -1.20 9.97 11.93
C PRO A 159 -1.20 11.44 11.50
N GLY A 160 -1.68 12.35 12.37
CA GLY A 160 -1.63 13.80 12.16
C GLY A 160 -0.21 14.33 11.97
N ASP A 161 0.69 13.95 12.87
CA ASP A 161 2.09 14.39 12.82
C ASP A 161 2.79 13.89 11.55
N ARG A 162 2.53 12.63 11.14
CA ARG A 162 3.05 12.06 9.89
C ARG A 162 2.56 12.86 8.67
N LEU A 163 1.26 13.15 8.62
CA LEU A 163 0.67 13.91 7.51
C LEU A 163 1.25 15.34 7.44
N ALA A 164 1.41 16.00 8.59
CA ALA A 164 2.03 17.32 8.69
C ALA A 164 3.48 17.30 8.18
N LEU A 165 4.28 16.32 8.59
CA LEU A 165 5.67 16.16 8.12
C LEU A 165 5.79 15.98 6.60
N ILE A 166 4.87 15.22 6.00
CA ILE A 166 4.79 15.08 4.53
C ILE A 166 4.45 16.43 3.90
N GLY A 167 3.45 17.13 4.46
CA GLY A 167 3.03 18.46 4.03
C GLY A 167 4.15 19.50 4.08
N ASP A 168 4.89 19.54 5.19
CA ASP A 168 6.04 20.42 5.39
C ASP A 168 7.17 20.13 4.40
N TYR A 169 7.42 18.84 4.13
CA TYR A 169 8.36 18.46 3.09
C TYR A 169 7.93 18.98 1.72
N MET A 170 6.66 18.81 1.34
CA MET A 170 6.12 19.30 0.06
C MET A 170 6.25 20.82 -0.06
N ALA A 171 5.85 21.55 0.98
CA ALA A 171 5.94 23.00 1.04
C ALA A 171 7.39 23.48 0.85
N GLY A 172 8.32 22.90 1.61
CA GLY A 172 9.74 23.21 1.53
C GLY A 172 10.36 22.83 0.18
N PHE A 173 9.96 21.69 -0.39
CA PHE A 173 10.42 21.24 -1.70
C PHE A 173 10.02 22.23 -2.80
N CYS A 174 8.75 22.66 -2.82
CA CYS A 174 8.24 23.63 -3.78
C CYS A 174 8.94 24.98 -3.67
N ALA A 175 9.13 25.48 -2.45
CA ALA A 175 9.84 26.73 -2.19
C ALA A 175 11.28 26.71 -2.73
N ARG A 176 11.98 25.56 -2.64
CA ARG A 176 13.36 25.41 -3.12
C ARG A 176 13.48 25.21 -4.64
N ARG A 177 12.47 24.62 -5.29
CA ARG A 177 12.62 24.09 -6.67
C ARG A 177 11.88 24.85 -7.78
N ARG A 178 11.23 25.98 -7.51
CA ARG A 178 10.40 26.72 -8.51
C ARG A 178 9.49 25.75 -9.29
N VAL A 179 8.77 24.92 -8.57
CA VAL A 179 7.85 23.93 -9.14
C VAL A 179 6.61 24.65 -9.64
N HIS A 180 6.15 24.37 -10.86
CA HIS A 180 4.88 24.90 -11.35
C HIS A 180 3.71 23.97 -11.05
N HIS A 181 3.95 22.66 -11.21
CA HIS A 181 2.97 21.62 -10.96
C HIS A 181 3.64 20.44 -10.24
N LEU A 182 3.10 20.10 -9.06
CA LEU A 182 3.55 19.00 -8.24
C LEU A 182 2.55 17.85 -8.32
N ARG A 183 3.03 16.65 -8.63
CA ARG A 183 2.26 15.42 -8.47
C ARG A 183 2.84 14.62 -7.31
N ALA A 184 2.04 14.30 -6.30
CA ALA A 184 2.50 13.56 -5.13
C ALA A 184 1.68 12.28 -4.93
N LEU A 185 2.36 11.14 -4.84
CA LEU A 185 1.80 9.87 -4.40
C LEU A 185 2.29 9.58 -2.99
N VAL A 186 1.39 9.30 -2.06
CA VAL A 186 1.71 8.95 -0.67
C VAL A 186 1.28 7.51 -0.42
N LEU A 187 2.23 6.67 -0.01
CA LEU A 187 2.00 5.29 0.39
C LEU A 187 2.19 5.21 1.91
N ASP A 188 1.09 5.09 2.67
CA ASP A 188 1.15 5.15 4.13
C ASP A 188 -0.06 4.39 4.72
N ASP A 189 0.12 3.71 5.84
CA ASP A 189 -0.98 3.08 6.59
C ASP A 189 -1.49 3.97 7.75
N PHE A 190 -0.78 5.08 7.99
CA PHE A 190 -1.00 6.02 9.06
C PHE A 190 -1.04 5.36 10.44
N PHE A 191 -0.03 4.54 10.76
CA PHE A 191 0.10 3.80 12.02
C PHE A 191 -1.00 2.76 12.23
N VAL A 192 -1.40 2.05 11.17
CA VAL A 192 -2.53 1.11 11.20
C VAL A 192 -3.79 1.79 11.77
N THR A 193 -4.05 3.04 11.39
CA THR A 193 -5.18 3.82 11.89
C THR A 193 -6.18 4.05 10.74
N PRO A 194 -7.49 3.86 10.95
CA PRO A 194 -8.49 4.22 9.95
C PRO A 194 -8.46 5.72 9.67
N MET A 195 -8.98 6.12 8.51
CA MET A 195 -9.37 7.53 8.33
C MET A 195 -10.55 7.82 9.25
N GLY A 196 -10.54 9.00 9.88
CA GLY A 196 -11.52 9.43 10.87
C GLY A 196 -11.02 9.36 12.31
N GLY A 197 -11.44 10.33 13.12
CA GLY A 197 -11.14 10.37 14.56
C GLY A 197 -9.80 11.01 14.93
N TRP A 198 -9.07 11.58 13.97
CA TRP A 198 -7.83 12.32 14.22
C TRP A 198 -7.77 13.63 13.45
N LYS A 199 -6.89 14.53 13.91
CA LYS A 199 -6.71 15.87 13.38
C LYS A 199 -5.29 16.09 12.87
N CYS A 200 -5.16 16.98 11.89
CA CYS A 200 -3.88 17.52 11.44
C CYS A 200 -4.01 19.05 11.38
N ASP A 201 -3.19 19.78 12.14
CA ASP A 201 -3.26 21.25 12.28
C ASP A 201 -4.67 21.77 12.61
N GLY A 202 -5.41 21.05 13.45
CA GLY A 202 -6.78 21.39 13.85
C GLY A 202 -7.87 21.00 12.84
N LEU A 203 -7.52 20.52 11.65
CA LEU A 203 -8.46 20.03 10.64
C LEU A 203 -8.78 18.55 10.88
N GLU A 204 -10.06 18.20 10.84
CA GLU A 204 -10.53 16.81 10.95
C GLU A 204 -10.17 16.00 9.70
N MET A 205 -9.55 14.83 9.88
CA MET A 205 -9.19 13.91 8.80
C MET A 205 -10.19 12.76 8.75
N ASP A 206 -11.41 13.07 8.31
CA ASP A 206 -12.54 12.13 8.22
C ASP A 206 -12.46 11.16 7.02
N SER A 207 -11.56 11.42 6.09
CA SER A 207 -11.45 10.68 4.83
C SER A 207 -10.07 10.86 4.20
N VAL A 208 -9.73 9.94 3.31
CA VAL A 208 -8.52 10.05 2.46
C VAL A 208 -8.53 11.36 1.67
N TRP A 209 -9.69 11.80 1.19
CA TRP A 209 -9.84 13.03 0.43
C TRP A 209 -9.52 14.27 1.27
N SER A 210 -9.95 14.31 2.54
CA SER A 210 -9.61 15.41 3.46
C SER A 210 -8.10 15.50 3.69
N ALA A 211 -7.42 14.36 3.83
CA ALA A 211 -5.96 14.31 3.93
C ALA A 211 -5.25 14.74 2.62
N GLU A 212 -5.74 14.30 1.46
CA GLU A 212 -5.23 14.76 0.15
C GLU A 212 -5.39 16.27 -0.01
N ARG A 213 -6.55 16.83 0.39
CA ARG A 213 -6.80 18.28 0.38
C ARG A 213 -5.91 19.05 1.33
N TYR A 214 -5.66 18.52 2.52
CA TYR A 214 -4.70 19.09 3.45
C TYR A 214 -3.33 19.23 2.76
N LEU A 215 -2.80 18.15 2.18
CA LEU A 215 -1.49 18.15 1.50
C LEU A 215 -1.45 19.08 0.29
N MET A 216 -2.51 19.14 -0.51
CA MET A 216 -2.62 20.12 -1.61
C MET A 216 -2.57 21.56 -1.08
N GLY A 217 -3.22 21.83 0.06
CA GLY A 217 -3.20 23.15 0.71
C GLY A 217 -1.85 23.55 1.32
N ARG A 218 -0.93 22.60 1.54
CA ARG A 218 0.43 22.89 2.03
C ARG A 218 1.35 23.42 0.93
N VAL A 219 1.01 23.22 -0.33
CA VAL A 219 1.84 23.65 -1.47
C VAL A 219 1.67 25.16 -1.72
N PRO A 220 2.75 25.96 -1.71
CA PRO A 220 2.66 27.41 -1.85
C PRO A 220 2.30 27.85 -3.27
N ALA A 221 1.45 28.87 -3.38
CA ALA A 221 1.16 29.53 -4.65
C ALA A 221 2.43 30.13 -5.28
N PRO A 222 2.55 30.15 -6.63
CA PRO A 222 1.55 29.77 -7.63
C PRO A 222 1.59 28.27 -8.03
N THR A 223 2.29 27.43 -7.25
CA THR A 223 2.41 26.00 -7.54
C THR A 223 1.04 25.32 -7.41
N THR A 224 0.65 24.52 -8.40
CA THR A 224 -0.53 23.64 -8.29
C THR A 224 -0.10 22.23 -7.89
N ALA A 225 -1.00 21.48 -7.24
CA ALA A 225 -0.71 20.13 -6.77
C ALA A 225 -1.82 19.13 -7.10
N GLU A 226 -1.42 17.92 -7.49
CA GLU A 226 -2.24 16.70 -7.53
C GLU A 226 -1.70 15.75 -6.47
N VAL A 227 -2.54 15.34 -5.52
CA VAL A 227 -2.14 14.41 -4.45
C VAL A 227 -3.01 13.17 -4.52
N CYS A 228 -2.39 12.00 -4.41
CA CYS A 228 -3.08 10.74 -4.18
C CYS A 228 -2.49 10.01 -2.98
N ILE A 229 -3.33 9.63 -2.03
CA ILE A 229 -2.96 8.79 -0.90
C ILE A 229 -3.46 7.36 -1.17
N LEU A 230 -2.51 6.41 -1.16
CA LEU A 230 -2.80 4.99 -1.10
C LEU A 230 -2.73 4.57 0.38
N HIS A 231 -3.86 4.73 1.06
CA HIS A 231 -3.99 4.33 2.47
C HIS A 231 -4.08 2.81 2.54
N THR A 232 -3.00 2.15 2.99
CA THR A 232 -2.90 0.67 3.00
C THR A 232 -3.59 0.02 4.21
N TYR A 233 -4.28 0.82 5.02
CA TYR A 233 -5.08 0.33 6.14
C TYR A 233 -6.26 -0.54 5.68
N GLU A 234 -6.48 -1.63 6.39
CA GLU A 234 -7.65 -2.47 6.25
C GLU A 234 -8.18 -2.89 7.62
N GLU A 235 -9.50 -3.02 7.72
CA GLU A 235 -10.20 -3.47 8.92
C GLU A 235 -11.21 -4.55 8.56
N PHE A 236 -11.28 -5.58 9.38
CA PHE A 236 -12.31 -6.61 9.30
C PHE A 236 -12.64 -7.20 10.66
N VAL A 237 -13.80 -7.85 10.75
CA VAL A 237 -14.27 -8.51 11.97
C VAL A 237 -14.25 -10.02 11.75
N THR A 238 -13.56 -10.73 12.64
CA THR A 238 -13.56 -12.21 12.61
C THR A 238 -14.95 -12.77 12.94
N PRO A 239 -15.25 -14.04 12.59
CA PRO A 239 -16.51 -14.68 12.99
C PRO A 239 -16.80 -14.65 14.51
N GLY A 240 -15.77 -14.52 15.33
CA GLY A 240 -15.89 -14.40 16.79
C GLY A 240 -16.00 -12.96 17.30
N GLY A 241 -16.32 -11.99 16.45
CA GLY A 241 -16.51 -10.57 16.84
C GLY A 241 -15.23 -9.78 17.11
N LEU A 242 -14.05 -10.38 16.95
CA LEU A 242 -12.78 -9.69 17.13
C LEU A 242 -12.52 -8.74 15.95
N ILE A 243 -12.32 -7.45 16.24
CA ILE A 243 -11.88 -6.46 15.26
C ILE A 243 -10.37 -6.63 15.02
N VAL A 244 -10.00 -6.72 13.74
CA VAL A 244 -8.64 -6.84 13.24
C VAL A 244 -8.36 -5.65 12.35
N GLN A 245 -7.32 -4.90 12.67
CA GLN A 245 -6.85 -3.73 11.93
C GLN A 245 -5.44 -3.99 11.47
N ILE A 246 -5.16 -3.76 10.19
CA ILE A 246 -3.87 -4.06 9.58
C ILE A 246 -3.41 -2.95 8.65
N GLY A 247 -2.09 -2.75 8.58
CA GLY A 247 -1.46 -2.19 7.38
C GLY A 247 -1.26 -3.34 6.42
N ALA A 248 -2.11 -3.46 5.41
CA ALA A 248 -2.19 -4.64 4.53
C ALA A 248 -1.04 -4.72 3.51
N GLY A 249 -0.20 -3.69 3.45
CA GLY A 249 0.84 -3.53 2.46
C GLY A 249 0.33 -3.07 1.09
N LEU A 250 1.24 -2.95 0.13
CA LEU A 250 0.96 -2.48 -1.22
C LEU A 250 0.27 -3.58 -2.06
N THR A 251 -0.96 -3.94 -1.71
CA THR A 251 -1.80 -4.94 -2.42
C THR A 251 -2.10 -4.55 -3.88
N SER A 252 -2.63 -5.48 -4.68
CA SER A 252 -2.98 -5.25 -6.10
C SER A 252 -4.05 -4.19 -6.27
N ARG A 253 -4.96 -4.05 -5.30
CA ARG A 253 -5.91 -2.94 -5.22
C ARG A 253 -5.19 -1.59 -5.13
N HIS A 254 -4.20 -1.48 -4.24
CA HIS A 254 -3.42 -0.25 -4.10
C HIS A 254 -2.61 0.04 -5.36
N LEU A 255 -1.94 -0.98 -5.92
CA LEU A 255 -1.22 -0.84 -7.19
C LEU A 255 -2.16 -0.32 -8.30
N CYS A 256 -3.35 -0.88 -8.43
CA CYS A 256 -4.34 -0.42 -9.41
C CYS A 256 -4.68 1.07 -9.24
N LYS A 257 -4.93 1.51 -8.01
CA LYS A 257 -5.23 2.92 -7.70
C LYS A 257 -4.04 3.83 -8.06
N GLY A 258 -2.82 3.42 -7.72
CA GLY A 258 -1.59 4.16 -8.07
C GLY A 258 -1.34 4.22 -9.58
N LEU A 259 -1.56 3.13 -10.31
CA LEU A 259 -1.47 3.11 -11.77
C LEU A 259 -2.48 4.09 -12.39
N LYS A 260 -3.73 4.08 -11.92
CA LYS A 260 -4.75 5.02 -12.38
C LYS A 260 -4.35 6.47 -12.13
N PHE A 261 -3.76 6.78 -10.98
CA PHE A 261 -3.26 8.12 -10.67
C PHE A 261 -2.18 8.59 -11.66
N PHE A 262 -1.35 7.68 -12.16
CA PHE A 262 -0.37 7.97 -13.21
C PHE A 262 -0.90 7.78 -14.63
N ASN A 263 -2.22 7.71 -14.84
CA ASN A 263 -2.85 7.46 -16.13
C ASN A 263 -2.40 6.17 -16.83
N ALA A 264 -2.04 5.16 -16.05
CA ALA A 264 -1.69 3.83 -16.53
C ALA A 264 -2.83 2.83 -16.29
N LEU A 265 -2.91 1.81 -17.14
CA LEU A 265 -3.91 0.75 -17.03
C LEU A 265 -3.47 -0.33 -16.04
N CYS A 266 -4.40 -0.75 -15.18
CA CYS A 266 -4.19 -1.92 -14.32
C CYS A 266 -4.38 -3.20 -15.14
N PRO A 267 -3.38 -4.12 -15.21
CA PRO A 267 -3.50 -5.36 -15.96
C PRO A 267 -4.68 -6.24 -15.51
N HIS A 268 -5.01 -6.23 -14.22
CA HIS A 268 -6.16 -6.96 -13.68
C HIS A 268 -7.48 -6.38 -14.21
N CYS A 269 -7.70 -5.07 -14.08
CA CYS A 269 -8.92 -4.42 -14.56
C CYS A 269 -9.13 -4.57 -16.07
N VAL A 270 -8.05 -4.56 -16.87
CA VAL A 270 -8.12 -4.76 -18.32
C VAL A 270 -8.55 -6.20 -18.67
N ARG A 271 -8.23 -7.20 -17.83
CA ARG A 271 -8.69 -8.57 -18.04
C ARG A 271 -10.17 -8.72 -17.67
N CYS A 272 -10.58 -8.20 -16.52
CA CYS A 272 -11.96 -8.28 -16.07
C CYS A 272 -12.96 -7.66 -17.06
N SER A 273 -12.60 -6.54 -17.71
CA SER A 273 -13.50 -5.89 -18.68
C SER A 273 -13.67 -6.66 -19.99
N ARG A 274 -12.81 -7.63 -20.30
CA ARG A 274 -12.93 -8.46 -21.52
C ARG A 274 -13.84 -9.66 -21.33
N GLU A 275 -13.85 -10.25 -20.14
CA GLU A 275 -14.64 -11.45 -19.84
C GLU A 275 -16.15 -11.15 -19.84
N GLU A 276 -16.54 -9.97 -19.37
CA GLU A 276 -17.94 -9.53 -19.27
C GLU A 276 -18.63 -9.32 -20.64
N ILE A 277 -17.85 -9.11 -21.71
CA ILE A 277 -18.39 -8.92 -23.07
C ILE A 277 -18.72 -10.27 -23.74
N THR A 278 -18.10 -11.37 -23.28
CA THR A 278 -18.26 -12.69 -23.89
C THR A 278 -19.52 -13.45 -23.45
N GLU A 279 -20.15 -13.10 -22.33
CA GLU A 279 -21.32 -13.80 -21.81
C GLU A 279 -22.67 -13.15 -22.16
N VAL A 280 -22.68 -11.95 -22.76
CA VAL A 280 -23.93 -11.27 -23.19
C VAL A 280 -24.24 -11.61 -24.65
N SER A 281 -24.53 -12.89 -24.90
CA SER A 281 -25.24 -13.30 -26.12
C SER A 281 -26.30 -14.34 -25.76
N VAL A 282 -27.47 -13.84 -25.35
CA VAL A 282 -28.85 -14.28 -25.66
C VAL A 282 -29.79 -13.72 -24.57
N GLY A 283 -30.56 -12.68 -24.90
CA GLY A 283 -31.74 -12.25 -24.13
C GLY A 283 -31.64 -10.89 -23.44
N GLU A 284 -32.52 -9.97 -23.82
CA GLU A 284 -32.63 -8.58 -23.36
C GLU A 284 -32.73 -8.41 -21.83
N LYS A 285 -31.91 -7.51 -21.25
CA LYS A 285 -32.32 -6.31 -20.47
C LYS A 285 -31.08 -5.56 -19.92
N THR A 286 -31.23 -4.24 -19.83
CA THR A 286 -30.25 -3.16 -19.56
C THR A 286 -29.23 -3.37 -18.41
N PRO A 287 -27.94 -2.97 -18.55
CA PRO A 287 -26.95 -3.11 -17.48
C PRO A 287 -26.69 -1.81 -16.69
N GLU A 288 -26.70 -1.92 -15.36
CA GLU A 288 -26.03 -0.99 -14.43
C GLU A 288 -24.56 -1.42 -14.24
N THR A 289 -23.63 -0.48 -14.36
CA THR A 289 -22.18 -0.71 -14.25
C THR A 289 -21.72 -0.76 -12.80
N ARG A 290 -21.67 -1.95 -12.20
CA ARG A 290 -20.86 -2.23 -11.00
C ARG A 290 -20.09 -3.53 -11.22
N CYS A 291 -18.78 -3.52 -10.94
CA CYS A 291 -18.03 -4.78 -10.77
C CYS A 291 -18.77 -5.63 -9.73
N PRO A 292 -19.26 -6.83 -10.07
CA PRO A 292 -19.91 -7.69 -9.10
C PRO A 292 -18.90 -8.10 -8.02
N PRO A 293 -19.27 -8.09 -6.73
CA PRO A 293 -18.42 -8.65 -5.69
C PRO A 293 -18.30 -10.16 -5.92
N GLN A 294 -17.13 -10.61 -6.37
CA GLN A 294 -16.80 -12.02 -6.48
C GLN A 294 -16.50 -12.60 -5.09
N SER A 295 -17.50 -12.68 -4.21
CA SER A 295 -17.35 -13.44 -2.95
C SER A 295 -17.66 -14.91 -3.20
N ARG A 296 -16.64 -15.72 -3.53
CA ARG A 296 -16.76 -17.17 -3.30
C ARG A 296 -16.69 -17.39 -1.79
N ARG A 297 -17.84 -17.67 -1.16
CA ARG A 297 -17.89 -18.09 0.24
C ARG A 297 -17.22 -19.45 0.38
N PHE A 298 -15.94 -19.48 0.75
CA PHE A 298 -15.29 -20.71 1.21
C PHE A 298 -15.74 -21.01 2.65
N SER A 299 -16.20 -22.24 2.87
CA SER A 299 -16.54 -22.74 4.21
C SER A 299 -15.27 -22.90 5.06
N PHE A 300 -15.10 -22.05 6.07
CA PHE A 300 -13.87 -21.87 6.86
C PHE A 300 -13.53 -23.08 7.77
N THR A 301 -14.50 -23.93 8.12
CA THR A 301 -14.32 -24.95 9.17
C THR A 301 -13.64 -26.23 8.70
N GLN A 302 -13.77 -26.61 7.43
CA GLN A 302 -13.16 -27.86 6.90
C GLN A 302 -11.74 -27.65 6.34
N THR A 303 -11.44 -26.46 5.80
CA THR A 303 -10.12 -26.14 5.25
C THR A 303 -9.06 -25.92 6.33
N PHE A 304 -9.44 -25.42 7.51
CA PHE A 304 -8.48 -25.08 8.58
C PHE A 304 -7.71 -26.31 9.11
N GLN A 305 -8.35 -27.48 9.18
CA GLN A 305 -7.71 -28.69 9.71
C GLN A 305 -6.71 -29.30 8.72
N SER A 306 -7.02 -29.33 7.43
CA SER A 306 -6.12 -29.89 6.40
C SER A 306 -5.01 -28.92 5.98
N PHE A 307 -5.30 -27.61 5.89
CA PHE A 307 -4.32 -26.59 5.49
C PHE A 307 -3.31 -26.29 6.60
N SER A 308 -3.72 -26.31 7.88
CA SER A 308 -2.80 -26.06 9.00
C SER A 308 -1.79 -27.19 9.24
N ALA A 309 -2.05 -28.41 8.76
CA ALA A 309 -1.09 -29.50 8.80
C ALA A 309 -0.03 -29.33 7.68
N SER A 310 -0.47 -29.08 6.45
CA SER A 310 0.39 -28.91 5.28
C SER A 310 1.30 -27.67 5.37
N CYS A 311 0.77 -26.50 5.75
CA CYS A 311 1.59 -25.30 5.91
C CYS A 311 2.63 -25.43 7.03
N LEU A 312 2.34 -26.24 8.06
CA LEU A 312 3.32 -26.51 9.10
C LEU A 312 4.40 -27.48 8.64
N GLU A 313 4.06 -28.53 7.89
CA GLU A 313 5.08 -29.41 7.32
C GLU A 313 6.02 -28.63 6.39
N VAL A 314 5.51 -27.68 5.60
CA VAL A 314 6.33 -26.80 4.77
C VAL A 314 7.18 -25.85 5.62
N ALA A 315 6.62 -25.27 6.69
CA ALA A 315 7.37 -24.41 7.60
C ALA A 315 8.45 -25.17 8.37
N GLU A 316 8.15 -26.37 8.87
CA GLU A 316 9.09 -27.22 9.63
C GLU A 316 10.21 -27.77 8.72
N ARG A 317 9.89 -28.18 7.48
CA ARG A 317 10.91 -28.62 6.49
C ARG A 317 11.80 -27.47 6.01
N GLY A 318 11.24 -26.26 5.87
CA GLY A 318 12.00 -25.07 5.49
C GLY A 318 13.04 -24.64 6.54
N PHE A 319 12.78 -24.90 7.82
CA PHE A 319 13.70 -24.56 8.91
C PHE A 319 14.74 -25.66 9.20
N ALA A 320 14.37 -26.94 9.08
CA ALA A 320 15.32 -28.05 9.30
C ALA A 320 16.49 -28.08 8.29
N SER A 321 16.38 -27.36 7.15
CA SER A 321 17.41 -27.31 6.09
C SER A 321 18.41 -26.17 6.22
N ARG A 322 18.33 -25.32 7.26
CA ARG A 322 19.24 -24.16 7.45
C ARG A 322 20.24 -24.29 8.61
N ASP A 323 20.15 -25.35 9.41
CA ASP A 323 21.06 -25.62 10.53
C ASP A 323 22.05 -26.79 10.23
N GLY A 324 22.35 -27.02 8.94
CA GLY A 324 23.33 -28.00 8.47
C GLY A 324 24.44 -27.36 7.65
#